data_AF-A0A432ZIY9-F1
#
_entry.id   AF-A0A432ZIY9-F1
#
_cell.length_a   1.000
_cell.length_b   1.000
_cell.length_c   1.000
_cell.angle_alpha   90.00
_cell.angle_beta   90.00
_cell.angle_gamma   90.00
#
_symmetry.space_group_name_H-M   'P 1'
#
loop_
_entity.id
_entity.type
_entity.pdbx_description
1 polymer ?
#
loop_
_entity_poly.entity_id
_entity_poly.type
_entity_poly.pdbx_seq_one_letter_code
_entity_poly.pdbx_strand_id
1 'polypeptide(L)'
;MALVLEYLPIIAFFVFYKLADIYVATGVLMAGTVIQLLGLKLLKQPITNRHWVILAVVMVFGAVTILLRDDWFIKLKVSIVYLAIAGLLLGGLIWKKRSPLQSMMGQDIKLPEPVWSRLTYAWVIFCGALAAVNLYIAKYWTQEAWVNFKVFGILGITLIFTIGTGVYMYRHAEKEGTAD
;
A
#
# COMPACT_ATOMS: atom_id res chain seq x y z
N MET A 1 25.24 -28.14 -24.48
CA MET A 1 25.85 -26.80 -24.37
C MET A 1 24.81 -25.71 -24.09
N ALA A 2 23.66 -25.69 -24.78
CA ALA A 2 22.58 -24.71 -24.53
C ALA A 2 22.02 -24.74 -23.09
N LEU A 3 21.84 -25.93 -22.49
CA LEU A 3 21.36 -26.11 -21.12
C LEU A 3 22.17 -25.35 -20.05
N VAL A 4 23.50 -25.26 -20.20
CA VAL A 4 24.36 -24.56 -19.22
C VAL A 4 24.12 -23.05 -19.27
N LEU A 5 23.93 -22.50 -20.48
CA LEU A 5 23.60 -21.09 -20.68
C LEU A 5 22.21 -20.75 -20.12
N GLU A 6 21.26 -21.70 -20.14
CA GLU A 6 19.91 -21.51 -19.59
C GLU A 6 19.87 -21.35 -18.07
N TYR A 7 20.75 -22.03 -17.35
CA TYR A 7 20.80 -21.94 -15.88
C TYR A 7 21.73 -20.84 -15.36
N LEU A 8 22.60 -20.28 -16.21
CA LEU A 8 23.61 -19.32 -15.80
C LEU A 8 23.02 -18.07 -15.11
N PRO A 9 21.93 -17.44 -15.60
CA PRO A 9 21.33 -16.29 -14.92
C PRO A 9 20.72 -16.65 -13.56
N ILE A 10 20.16 -17.86 -13.44
CA ILE A 10 19.53 -18.34 -12.20
C ILE A 10 20.61 -18.64 -11.15
N ILE A 11 21.71 -19.28 -11.56
CA ILE A 11 22.84 -19.54 -10.66
C ILE A 11 23.44 -18.21 -10.19
N ALA A 12 23.65 -17.26 -11.10
CA ALA A 12 24.14 -15.93 -10.76
C ALA A 12 23.18 -15.21 -9.79
N PHE A 13 21.87 -15.29 -10.00
CA PHE A 13 20.88 -14.75 -9.06
C PHE A 13 21.08 -15.30 -7.64
N PHE A 14 21.18 -16.61 -7.46
CA PHE A 14 21.33 -17.21 -6.13
C PHE A 14 22.67 -16.84 -5.45
N VAL A 15 23.75 -16.74 -6.23
CA VAL A 15 25.06 -16.30 -5.73
C VAL A 15 24.97 -14.87 -5.21
N PHE A 16 24.46 -13.94 -6.01
CA PHE A 16 24.36 -12.53 -5.62
C PHE A 16 23.29 -12.29 -4.54
N TYR A 17 22.25 -13.11 -4.49
CA TYR A 17 21.27 -13.08 -3.40
C TYR A 17 21.91 -13.40 -2.04
N LYS A 18 22.87 -14.33 -1.99
CA LYS A 18 23.60 -14.66 -0.76
C LYS A 18 24.69 -13.66 -0.39
N LEU A 19 25.33 -13.05 -1.38
CA LEU A 19 26.49 -12.17 -1.16
C LEU A 19 26.12 -10.69 -0.99
N ALA A 20 24.97 -10.28 -1.52
CA ALA A 20 24.52 -8.89 -1.49
C ALA A 20 23.07 -8.81 -0.97
N ASP A 21 22.14 -8.34 -1.81
CA ASP A 21 20.73 -8.19 -1.50
C ASP A 21 19.84 -8.69 -2.66
N ILE A 22 18.53 -8.74 -2.41
CA ILE A 22 17.55 -9.19 -3.40
C ILE A 22 17.50 -8.30 -4.65
N TYR A 23 17.89 -7.03 -4.54
CA TYR A 23 17.81 -6.08 -5.65
C TYR A 23 18.99 -6.22 -6.61
N VAL A 24 20.21 -6.37 -6.09
CA VAL A 24 21.40 -6.70 -6.87
C VAL A 24 21.23 -8.06 -7.53
N ALA A 25 20.72 -9.05 -6.80
CA ALA A 25 20.41 -10.37 -7.35
C ALA A 25 19.42 -10.27 -8.53
N THR A 26 18.34 -9.51 -8.36
CA THR A 26 17.33 -9.30 -9.40
C THR A 26 17.90 -8.57 -10.63
N GLY A 27 18.72 -7.55 -10.43
CA GLY A 27 19.41 -6.86 -11.52
C GLY A 27 20.35 -7.77 -12.31
N VAL A 28 21.10 -8.64 -11.61
CA VAL A 28 21.98 -9.65 -12.21
C VAL A 28 21.17 -10.68 -13.00
N LEU A 29 20.01 -11.10 -12.51
CA LEU A 29 19.12 -12.02 -13.23
C LEU A 29 18.58 -11.39 -14.53
N MET A 30 18.17 -10.13 -14.48
CA MET A 30 17.70 -9.40 -15.66
C MET A 30 18.82 -9.22 -16.70
N ALA A 31 20.00 -8.77 -16.28
CA ALA A 31 21.15 -8.63 -17.17
C ALA A 31 21.58 -9.99 -17.73
N GLY A 32 21.64 -11.02 -16.88
CA GLY A 32 22.03 -12.38 -17.25
C GLY A 32 21.08 -13.00 -18.27
N THR A 33 19.77 -12.82 -18.14
CA THR A 33 18.78 -13.35 -19.10
C THR A 33 18.85 -12.66 -20.47
N VAL A 34 19.16 -11.36 -20.52
CA VAL A 34 19.43 -10.65 -21.78
C VAL A 34 20.72 -11.16 -22.42
N ILE A 35 21.80 -11.28 -21.64
CA ILE A 35 23.10 -11.78 -22.12
C ILE A 35 22.99 -13.23 -22.61
N GLN A 36 22.23 -14.08 -21.91
CA GLN A 36 21.95 -15.45 -22.33
C GLN A 36 21.32 -15.49 -23.73
N LEU A 37 20.27 -14.69 -23.96
CA LEU A 37 19.58 -14.63 -25.25
C LEU A 37 20.48 -14.13 -26.38
N LEU A 38 21.32 -13.13 -26.10
CA LEU A 38 22.33 -12.66 -27.05
C LEU A 38 23.38 -13.75 -27.34
N GLY A 39 23.83 -14.47 -26.31
CA GLY A 39 24.74 -15.60 -26.45
C GLY A 39 24.17 -16.73 -27.31
N LEU A 40 22.90 -17.09 -27.09
CA LEU A 40 22.20 -18.07 -27.92
C LEU A 40 22.11 -17.64 -29.39
N LYS A 41 21.86 -16.34 -29.63
CA LYS A 41 21.84 -15.76 -30.99
C LYS A 41 23.20 -15.84 -31.68
N LEU A 42 24.28 -15.51 -30.97
CA LEU A 42 25.65 -15.57 -31.49
C LEU A 42 26.11 -17.01 -31.77
N LEU A 43 25.70 -17.95 -30.91
CA LEU A 43 25.99 -19.38 -31.06
C LEU A 43 25.08 -20.08 -32.08
N LYS A 44 24.25 -19.33 -32.83
CA LYS A 44 23.28 -19.82 -33.82
C LYS A 44 22.35 -20.90 -33.27
N GLN A 45 22.06 -20.85 -31.96
CA GLN A 45 21.14 -21.78 -31.31
C GLN A 45 19.69 -21.31 -31.55
N PRO A 46 18.72 -22.24 -31.66
CA PRO A 46 17.32 -21.88 -31.89
C PRO A 46 16.74 -21.16 -30.67
N ILE A 47 16.24 -19.93 -30.88
CA ILE A 47 15.52 -19.18 -29.85
C ILE A 47 14.05 -19.57 -29.92
N THR A 48 13.65 -20.52 -29.08
CA THR A 48 12.25 -20.93 -28.93
C THR A 48 11.42 -19.85 -28.22
N ASN A 49 10.09 -19.80 -28.45
CA ASN A 49 9.15 -18.92 -27.75
C ASN A 49 9.30 -18.92 -26.22
N ARG A 50 9.72 -20.05 -25.63
CA ARG A 50 10.02 -20.16 -24.20
C ARG A 50 11.00 -19.08 -23.70
N HIS A 51 12.04 -18.77 -24.47
CA HIS A 51 13.06 -17.79 -24.07
C HIS A 51 12.49 -16.37 -24.02
N TRP A 52 11.62 -16.03 -24.98
CA TRP A 52 10.93 -14.74 -25.01
C TRP A 52 9.96 -14.59 -23.84
N VAL A 53 9.22 -15.65 -23.50
CA VAL A 53 8.34 -15.66 -22.33
C VAL A 53 9.15 -15.47 -21.04
N ILE A 54 10.26 -16.18 -20.88
CA ILE A 54 11.12 -16.05 -19.69
C ILE A 54 11.70 -14.63 -19.59
N LEU A 55 12.23 -14.08 -20.68
CA LEU A 55 12.73 -12.70 -20.68
C LEU A 55 11.62 -11.71 -20.33
N ALA A 56 10.43 -11.84 -20.91
CA ALA A 56 9.31 -10.95 -20.62
C ALA A 56 8.93 -11.01 -19.12
N VAL A 57 8.81 -12.21 -18.56
CA VAL A 57 8.49 -12.41 -17.14
C VAL A 57 9.60 -11.84 -16.25
N VAL A 58 10.86 -12.19 -16.49
CA VAL A 58 12.00 -11.70 -15.69
C VAL A 58 12.14 -10.18 -15.78
N MET A 59 11.93 -9.60 -16.96
CA MET A 59 12.00 -8.15 -17.13
C MET A 59 10.85 -7.43 -16.46
N VAL A 60 9.60 -7.91 -16.58
CA VAL A 60 8.43 -7.29 -15.95
C VAL A 60 8.52 -7.40 -14.42
N PHE A 61 8.71 -8.61 -13.89
CA PHE A 61 8.78 -8.80 -12.44
C PHE A 61 10.05 -8.21 -11.84
N GLY A 62 11.18 -8.31 -12.53
CA GLY A 62 12.43 -7.70 -12.09
C GLY A 62 12.36 -6.17 -12.12
N ALA A 63 11.77 -5.57 -13.17
CA ALA A 63 11.51 -4.14 -13.20
C ALA A 63 10.56 -3.73 -12.08
N VAL A 64 9.50 -4.49 -11.77
CA VAL A 64 8.65 -4.23 -10.61
C VAL A 64 9.45 -4.28 -9.31
N THR A 65 10.26 -5.30 -9.06
CA THR A 65 11.10 -5.40 -7.85
C THR A 65 12.11 -4.25 -7.74
N ILE A 66 12.68 -3.78 -8.85
CA ILE A 66 13.64 -2.67 -8.86
C ILE A 66 12.95 -1.30 -8.85
N LEU A 67 11.79 -1.13 -9.49
CA LEU A 67 11.01 0.12 -9.43
C LEU A 67 10.35 0.30 -8.07
N LEU A 68 9.99 -0.81 -7.41
CA LEU A 68 9.52 -0.81 -6.02
C LEU A 68 10.65 -0.57 -5.00
N ARG A 69 11.92 -0.52 -5.42
CA ARG A 69 13.14 -0.27 -4.62
C ARG A 69 13.23 1.16 -4.09
N ASP A 70 12.09 1.75 -3.78
CA ASP A 70 11.99 3.10 -3.27
C ASP A 70 11.17 3.06 -1.99
N ASP A 71 11.79 3.46 -0.89
CA ASP A 71 11.10 3.74 0.38
C ASP A 71 9.87 4.61 0.14
N TRP A 72 9.93 5.49 -0.87
CA TRP A 72 8.80 6.30 -1.30
C TRP A 72 7.57 5.46 -1.66
N PHE A 73 7.69 4.35 -2.37
CA PHE A 73 6.52 3.54 -2.74
C PHE A 73 5.90 2.85 -1.53
N ILE A 74 6.73 2.36 -0.61
CA ILE A 74 6.27 1.77 0.67
C ILE A 74 5.55 2.83 1.52
N LYS A 75 6.08 4.05 1.55
CA LYS A 75 5.49 5.19 2.25
C LYS A 75 4.18 5.67 1.60
N LEU A 76 4.13 5.70 0.27
CA LEU A 76 2.98 6.13 -0.54
C LEU A 76 1.77 5.20 -0.36
N LYS A 77 2.00 3.88 -0.25
CA LYS A 77 0.93 2.89 0.00
C LYS A 77 0.05 3.28 1.18
N VAL A 78 0.64 3.79 2.26
CA VAL A 78 -0.11 4.20 3.46
C VAL A 78 -1.07 5.34 3.15
N SER A 79 -0.63 6.38 2.44
CA SER A 79 -1.49 7.51 2.07
C SER A 79 -2.60 7.13 1.09
N ILE A 80 -2.32 6.24 0.13
CA ILE A 80 -3.33 5.75 -0.82
C ILE A 80 -4.47 5.05 -0.07
N VAL A 81 -4.15 4.22 0.92
CA VAL A 81 -5.16 3.50 1.70
C VAL A 81 -6.06 4.49 2.47
N TYR A 82 -5.48 5.48 3.15
CA TYR A 82 -6.28 6.47 3.88
C TYR A 82 -7.14 7.35 2.95
N LEU A 83 -6.63 7.74 1.79
CA LEU A 83 -7.42 8.47 0.80
C LEU A 83 -8.53 7.61 0.20
N ALA A 84 -8.28 6.32 -0.03
CA ALA A 84 -9.32 5.39 -0.48
C ALA A 84 -10.43 5.24 0.57
N ILE A 85 -10.08 5.10 1.85
CA ILE A 85 -11.06 5.07 2.95
C ILE A 85 -11.85 6.38 3.00
N ALA A 86 -11.18 7.54 2.93
CA ALA A 86 -11.84 8.84 2.90
C ALA A 86 -12.80 8.97 1.71
N GLY A 87 -12.38 8.53 0.53
CA GLY A 87 -13.19 8.52 -0.69
C GLY A 87 -14.39 7.59 -0.60
N LEU A 88 -14.25 6.40 0.00
CA LEU A 88 -15.34 5.47 0.22
C LEU A 88 -16.36 6.01 1.23
N LEU A 89 -15.91 6.61 2.33
CA LEU A 89 -16.77 7.23 3.33
C LEU A 89 -17.54 8.43 2.75
N LEU A 90 -16.85 9.29 2.00
CA LEU A 90 -17.45 10.45 1.36
C LEU A 90 -18.42 10.03 0.24
N GLY A 91 -17.99 9.10 -0.63
CA GLY A 91 -18.81 8.57 -1.71
C GLY A 91 -20.06 7.86 -1.19
N GLY A 92 -19.94 7.06 -0.14
CA GLY A 92 -21.09 6.39 0.48
C GLY A 92 -22.10 7.37 1.10
N LEU A 93 -21.61 8.47 1.69
CA LEU A 93 -22.48 9.53 2.23
C LEU A 93 -23.27 10.26 1.12
N ILE A 94 -22.62 10.54 -0.01
CA ILE A 94 -23.24 11.23 -1.15
C ILE A 94 -24.24 10.31 -1.88
N TRP A 95 -23.89 9.02 -2.08
CA TRP A 95 -24.69 8.10 -2.92
C TRP A 95 -25.89 7.49 -2.20
N LYS A 96 -25.76 7.13 -0.92
CA LYS A 96 -26.80 6.35 -0.21
C LYS A 96 -27.68 7.17 0.72
N LYS A 97 -27.40 8.48 0.90
CA LYS A 97 -28.04 9.36 1.91
C LYS A 97 -28.03 8.84 3.35
N ARG A 98 -27.36 7.71 3.63
CA ARG A 98 -27.14 7.13 4.94
C ARG A 98 -25.64 7.07 5.19
N SER A 99 -25.25 7.33 6.42
CA SER A 99 -23.85 7.31 6.82
C SER A 99 -23.25 5.90 6.65
N PRO A 100 -22.17 5.74 5.88
CA PRO A 100 -21.45 4.47 5.81
C PRO A 100 -20.92 4.03 7.18
N LEU A 101 -20.56 5.00 8.03
CA LEU A 101 -20.10 4.76 9.40
C LEU A 101 -21.20 4.10 10.25
N GLN A 102 -22.46 4.54 10.10
CA GLN A 102 -23.62 3.91 10.73
C GLN A 102 -23.77 2.44 10.32
N SER A 103 -23.54 2.13 9.05
CA SER A 103 -23.61 0.75 8.55
C SER A 103 -22.49 -0.14 9.10
N MET A 104 -21.35 0.44 9.49
CA MET A 104 -20.19 -0.30 10.01
C MET A 104 -20.24 -0.48 11.52
N MET A 105 -20.78 0.50 12.27
CA MET A 105 -20.82 0.50 13.74
C MET A 105 -22.03 -0.26 14.33
N GLY A 106 -22.88 -0.85 13.47
CA GLY A 106 -24.00 -1.67 13.89
C GLY A 106 -25.27 -0.87 14.21
N GLN A 107 -26.42 -1.54 14.19
CA GLN A 107 -27.75 -0.94 14.44
C GLN A 107 -28.01 -0.67 15.93
N ASP A 108 -27.10 -1.11 16.82
CA ASP A 108 -27.29 -1.03 18.27
C ASP A 108 -27.12 0.39 18.83
N ILE A 109 -26.44 1.27 18.09
CA ILE A 109 -26.25 2.68 18.47
C ILE A 109 -27.30 3.54 17.75
N LYS A 110 -28.33 3.95 18.50
CA LYS A 110 -29.34 4.91 18.03
C LYS A 110 -28.79 6.33 18.16
N LEU A 111 -28.56 6.97 17.01
CA LEU A 111 -28.16 8.37 16.90
C LEU A 111 -28.93 9.02 15.74
N PRO A 112 -29.25 10.32 15.81
CA PRO A 112 -29.88 11.04 14.71
C PRO A 112 -29.05 10.96 13.42
N GLU A 113 -29.70 10.80 12.27
CA GLU A 113 -29.04 10.84 10.95
C GLU A 113 -28.10 12.05 10.71
N PRO A 114 -28.40 13.30 11.16
CA PRO A 114 -27.46 14.40 11.01
C PRO A 114 -26.18 14.23 11.85
N VAL A 115 -26.24 13.54 12.99
CA VAL A 115 -25.05 13.26 13.83
C VAL A 115 -24.16 12.24 13.15
N TRP A 116 -24.74 11.19 12.57
CA TRP A 116 -24.03 10.21 11.76
C TRP A 116 -23.32 10.82 10.54
N SER A 117 -23.99 11.75 9.86
CA SER A 117 -23.40 12.48 8.74
C SER A 117 -22.20 13.32 9.17
N ARG A 118 -22.33 14.08 10.28
CA ARG A 118 -21.22 14.86 10.85
C ARG A 118 -20.04 13.99 11.26
N LEU A 119 -20.30 12.85 11.88
CA LEU A 119 -19.27 11.88 12.24
C LEU A 119 -18.56 11.34 10.99
N THR A 120 -19.30 11.00 9.95
CA THR A 120 -18.72 10.55 8.67
C THR A 120 -17.80 11.62 8.08
N TYR A 121 -18.23 12.89 8.05
CA TYR A 121 -17.38 14.00 7.60
C TYR A 121 -16.13 14.16 8.46
N ALA A 122 -16.24 14.03 9.78
CA ALA A 122 -15.09 14.08 10.67
C ALA A 122 -14.09 12.95 10.35
N TRP A 123 -14.56 11.73 10.11
CA TRP A 123 -13.72 10.61 9.69
C TRP A 123 -13.08 10.80 8.31
N VAL A 124 -13.80 11.38 7.34
CA VAL A 124 -13.25 11.72 6.02
C VAL A 124 -12.11 12.73 6.16
N ILE A 125 -12.34 13.82 6.90
CA ILE A 125 -11.34 14.86 7.15
C ILE A 125 -10.14 14.26 7.89
N PHE A 126 -10.38 13.42 8.89
CA PHE A 126 -9.34 12.74 9.66
C PHE A 126 -8.47 11.83 8.78
N CYS A 127 -9.07 10.98 7.95
CA CYS A 127 -8.34 10.12 7.01
C CYS A 127 -7.57 10.95 5.97
N GLY A 128 -8.15 12.03 5.46
CA GLY A 128 -7.47 12.95 4.54
C GLY A 128 -6.27 13.65 5.20
N ALA A 129 -6.44 14.12 6.44
CA ALA A 129 -5.37 14.73 7.22
C ALA A 129 -4.24 13.74 7.52
N LEU A 130 -4.55 12.50 7.94
CA LEU A 130 -3.57 11.44 8.13
C LEU A 130 -2.80 11.11 6.86
N ALA A 131 -3.49 11.05 5.71
CA ALA A 131 -2.84 10.83 4.43
C ALA A 131 -1.86 11.96 4.09
N ALA A 132 -2.23 13.22 4.31
CA ALA A 132 -1.39 14.39 4.08
C ALA A 132 -0.18 14.43 5.03
N VAL A 133 -0.38 14.19 6.32
CA VAL A 133 0.70 14.11 7.31
C VAL A 133 1.65 12.95 6.99
N ASN A 134 1.13 11.79 6.60
CA ASN A 134 1.97 10.67 6.17
C ASN A 134 2.80 11.03 4.92
N LEU A 135 2.23 11.73 3.92
CA LEU A 135 2.99 12.19 2.75
C LEU A 135 4.09 13.18 3.13
N TYR A 136 3.80 14.08 4.08
CA TYR A 136 4.79 15.05 4.57
C TYR A 136 5.96 14.33 5.26
N ILE A 137 5.67 13.45 6.22
CA ILE A 137 6.69 12.68 6.94
C ILE A 137 7.45 11.76 5.97
N ALA A 138 6.74 11.13 5.03
CA ALA A 138 7.34 10.28 4.01
C ALA A 138 8.40 11.02 3.19
N LYS A 139 8.15 12.30 2.85
CA LYS A 139 8.98 13.11 1.97
C LYS A 139 10.14 13.79 2.68
N TYR A 140 9.93 14.26 3.91
CA TYR A 140 10.88 15.14 4.60
C TYR A 140 11.65 14.46 5.74
N TRP A 141 11.22 13.29 6.23
CA TRP A 141 11.83 12.64 7.39
C TRP A 141 12.55 11.33 7.03
N THR A 142 13.42 10.88 7.94
CA THR A 142 14.16 9.62 7.81
C THR A 142 13.22 8.42 7.82
N GLN A 143 13.69 7.28 7.28
CA GLN A 143 12.92 6.05 7.24
C GLN A 143 12.52 5.57 8.65
N GLU A 144 13.43 5.63 9.62
CA GLU A 144 13.16 5.26 11.02
C GLU A 144 12.06 6.15 11.63
N ALA A 145 12.14 7.47 11.42
CA ALA A 145 11.12 8.39 11.91
C ALA A 145 9.75 8.12 11.26
N TRP A 146 9.72 7.77 9.97
CA TRP A 146 8.49 7.36 9.29
C TRP A 146 7.93 6.05 9.83
N VAL A 147 8.76 5.03 10.10
CA VAL A 147 8.30 3.75 10.68
C VAL A 147 7.70 3.99 12.07
N ASN A 148 8.37 4.78 12.92
CA ASN A 148 7.87 5.13 14.24
C ASN A 148 6.55 5.91 14.18
N PHE A 149 6.44 6.87 13.26
CA PHE A 149 5.19 7.58 13.02
C PHE A 149 4.09 6.62 12.55
N LYS A 150 4.38 5.72 11.62
CA LYS A 150 3.41 4.75 11.09
C LYS A 150 2.89 3.81 12.18
N VAL A 151 3.76 3.31 13.05
CA VAL A 151 3.40 2.33 14.08
C VAL A 151 2.77 3.01 15.28
N PHE A 152 3.43 4.01 15.85
CA PHE A 152 3.01 4.63 17.12
C PHE A 152 2.24 5.93 16.92
N GLY A 153 2.67 6.77 15.97
CA GLY A 153 2.02 8.06 15.70
C GLY A 153 0.58 7.90 15.19
N ILE A 154 0.40 7.12 14.12
CA ILE A 154 -0.92 6.81 13.57
C ILE A 154 -1.81 6.13 14.61
N LEU A 155 -1.27 5.15 15.35
CA LEU A 155 -2.02 4.45 16.40
C LEU A 155 -2.49 5.42 17.49
N GLY A 156 -1.59 6.26 18.02
CA GLY A 156 -1.93 7.24 19.06
C GLY A 156 -2.97 8.26 18.59
N ILE A 157 -2.79 8.82 17.40
CA ILE A 157 -3.72 9.80 16.81
C ILE A 157 -5.10 9.16 16.56
N THR A 158 -5.13 7.92 16.04
CA THR A 158 -6.38 7.18 15.78
C THR A 158 -7.09 6.85 17.09
N LEU A 159 -6.37 6.45 18.14
CA LEU A 159 -6.97 6.21 19.46
C LEU A 159 -7.62 7.46 20.03
N ILE A 160 -6.90 8.59 20.02
CA ILE A 160 -7.43 9.88 20.51
C ILE A 160 -8.70 10.25 19.72
N PHE A 161 -8.66 10.13 18.40
CA PHE A 161 -9.80 10.44 17.55
C PHE A 161 -10.99 9.49 17.78
N THR A 162 -10.73 8.21 18.00
CA THR A 162 -11.75 7.20 18.29
C THR A 162 -12.41 7.45 19.64
N ILE A 163 -11.63 7.77 20.67
CA ILE A 163 -12.15 8.16 21.99
C ILE A 163 -13.02 9.42 21.85
N GLY A 164 -12.53 10.44 21.12
CA GLY A 164 -13.30 11.66 20.85
C GLY A 164 -14.62 11.39 20.12
N THR A 165 -14.60 10.48 19.14
CA THR A 165 -15.80 10.00 18.43
C THR A 165 -16.77 9.32 19.40
N GLY A 166 -16.26 8.45 20.28
CA GLY A 166 -17.05 7.78 21.32
C GLY A 166 -17.74 8.75 22.28
N VAL A 167 -16.99 9.73 22.80
CA VAL A 167 -17.52 10.78 23.68
C VAL A 167 -18.56 11.64 22.96
N TYR A 168 -18.32 11.98 21.69
CA TYR A 168 -19.28 12.75 20.89
C TYR A 168 -20.58 11.98 20.66
N MET A 169 -20.49 10.69 20.35
CA MET A 169 -21.64 9.79 20.22
C MET A 169 -22.41 9.71 21.55
N TYR A 170 -21.73 9.44 22.66
CA TYR A 170 -22.36 9.33 23.99
C TYR A 170 -23.18 10.60 24.35
N ARG A 171 -22.58 11.79 24.16
CA ARG A 171 -23.26 13.07 24.43
C ARG A 171 -24.49 13.34 23.57
N HIS A 172 -24.57 12.75 22.38
CA HIS A 172 -25.72 12.92 21.49
C HIS A 172 -26.73 11.77 21.61
N ALA A 173 -26.33 10.62 22.16
CA ALA A 173 -27.22 9.52 22.47
C ALA A 173 -28.10 9.83 23.70
N GLU A 174 -27.57 10.47 24.74
CA GLU A 174 -28.35 10.83 25.95
C GLU A 174 -29.42 11.91 25.72
N LYS A 175 -29.22 12.79 24.72
CA LYS A 175 -30.15 13.91 24.46
C LYS A 175 -31.50 13.50 23.87
N GLU A 176 -31.63 12.30 23.32
CA GLU A 176 -32.93 11.74 22.93
C GLU A 176 -33.62 10.99 24.08
N GLY A 177 -32.90 10.59 25.13
CA GLY A 177 -33.45 9.87 26.28
C GLY A 177 -34.04 10.74 27.39
N THR A 178 -34.00 12.07 27.24
CA THR A 178 -34.50 13.05 28.24
C THR A 178 -35.63 13.93 27.73
N ALA A 179 -36.25 13.57 26.60
CA ALA A 179 -37.36 14.31 25.99
C ALA A 179 -38.70 13.55 26.01
N ASP A 180 -38.88 12.65 26.98
CA ASP A 180 -40.17 12.04 27.35
C ASP A 180 -40.55 12.44 28.79
#